data_AF-A0A2U8X1H2-F1
#
_entry.id   AF-A0A2U8X1H2-F1
#
_cell.length_a   1.000
_cell.length_b   1.000
_cell.length_c   1.000
_cell.angle_alpha   90.00
_cell.angle_beta   90.00
_cell.angle_gamma   90.00
#
_symmetry.space_group_name_H-M   'P 1'
#
loop_
_entity.id
_entity.type
_entity.pdbx_description
1 polymer ?
#
loop_
_entity_poly.entity_id
_entity_poly.type
_entity_poly.pdbx_seq_one_letter_code
_entity_poly.pdbx_strand_id
1 'polypeptide(L)'
;MIQIDPILEAIAAHRTAYDAFQIAPEGEASVLAEEAYRGAGDVLVTTACTTANGALKLLEHLRWWLAEEAAFAEAHQPTYGAAQVRVADLSVLACTCWPVAAVGPDPIFPAIATAETAEAAHSAALSDLDESNDVQMRRANAAADASSAAFEALTAVTPTTRAGLFALAEFYARESEEFEPMCMGGQYLQHLAAALRVGDSAAPISDLLPSKPASNQRLACLIPRTVAQAFISTRAQ
;
A
#
# COMPACT_ATOMS: atom_id res chain seq x y z
N MET A 1 14.14 -25.84 -0.95
CA MET A 1 13.30 -25.42 -2.09
C MET A 1 13.32 -23.91 -2.12
N ILE A 2 13.66 -23.28 -3.24
CA ILE A 2 13.57 -21.82 -3.36
C ILE A 2 12.08 -21.51 -3.53
N GLN A 3 11.45 -20.92 -2.52
CA GLN A 3 10.07 -20.48 -2.60
C GLN A 3 10.03 -19.22 -3.47
N ILE A 4 9.26 -19.26 -4.55
CA ILE A 4 9.06 -18.11 -5.44
C ILE A 4 8.12 -17.14 -4.71
N ASP A 5 8.42 -15.85 -4.80
CA ASP A 5 7.58 -14.81 -4.20
C ASP A 5 6.23 -14.75 -4.95
N PRO A 6 5.08 -15.00 -4.29
CA PRO A 6 3.77 -15.09 -4.95
C PRO A 6 3.42 -13.82 -5.74
N ILE A 7 3.97 -12.67 -5.37
CA ILE A 7 3.74 -11.43 -6.11
C ILE A 7 4.25 -11.48 -7.54
N LEU A 8 5.30 -12.27 -7.83
CA LEU A 8 5.84 -12.40 -9.19
C LEU A 8 4.87 -13.14 -10.10
N GLU A 9 4.15 -14.14 -9.57
CA GLU A 9 3.10 -14.84 -10.30
C GLU A 9 1.90 -13.92 -10.54
N ALA A 10 1.50 -13.13 -9.55
CA ALA A 10 0.42 -12.15 -9.69
C ALA A 10 0.74 -11.07 -10.74
N ILE A 11 1.98 -10.57 -10.78
CA ILE A 11 2.45 -9.63 -11.82
C ILE A 11 2.35 -10.26 -13.20
N ALA A 12 2.80 -11.52 -13.36
CA ALA A 12 2.75 -12.22 -14.63
C ALA A 12 1.31 -12.48 -15.10
N ALA A 13 0.42 -12.87 -14.17
CA ALA A 13 -1.00 -13.08 -14.44
C ALA A 13 -1.69 -11.79 -14.89
N HIS A 14 -1.46 -10.69 -14.16
CA HIS A 14 -2.00 -9.38 -14.52
C HIS A 14 -1.50 -8.90 -15.88
N ARG A 15 -0.20 -9.04 -16.16
CA ARG A 15 0.36 -8.67 -17.46
C ARG A 15 -0.26 -9.49 -18.60
N THR A 16 -0.43 -10.79 -18.39
CA THR A 16 -1.05 -11.68 -19.38
C THR A 16 -2.50 -11.29 -19.65
N ALA A 17 -3.27 -10.99 -18.60
CA ALA A 17 -4.66 -10.58 -18.73
C ALA A 17 -4.80 -9.21 -19.41
N TYR A 18 -3.92 -8.26 -19.07
CA TYR A 18 -3.83 -6.96 -19.76
C TYR A 18 -3.58 -7.15 -21.26
N ASP A 19 -2.54 -7.89 -21.63
CA ASP A 19 -2.18 -8.08 -23.04
C ASP A 19 -3.31 -8.81 -23.81
N ALA A 20 -4.03 -9.73 -23.18
CA ALA A 20 -5.20 -10.40 -23.76
C ALA A 20 -6.39 -9.43 -23.98
N PHE A 21 -6.66 -8.54 -23.01
CA PHE A 21 -7.69 -7.52 -23.13
C PHE A 21 -7.41 -6.54 -24.27
N GLN A 22 -6.15 -6.10 -24.42
CA GLN A 22 -5.76 -5.12 -25.46
C GLN A 22 -5.99 -5.62 -26.90
N ILE A 23 -6.01 -6.94 -27.12
CA ILE A 23 -6.19 -7.54 -28.46
C ILE A 23 -7.54 -8.25 -28.63
N ALA A 24 -8.40 -8.23 -27.61
CA ALA A 24 -9.68 -8.92 -27.66
C ALA A 24 -10.62 -8.25 -28.69
N PRO A 25 -11.29 -9.04 -29.55
CA PRO A 25 -12.26 -8.47 -30.49
C PRO A 25 -13.48 -7.93 -29.72
N GLU A 26 -14.09 -6.88 -30.27
CA GLU A 26 -15.30 -6.27 -29.70
C GLU A 26 -16.42 -7.30 -29.48
N GLY A 27 -17.22 -7.05 -28.44
CA GLY A 27 -18.33 -7.92 -28.05
C GLY A 27 -17.96 -8.79 -26.85
N GLU A 28 -18.49 -10.01 -26.81
CA GLU A 28 -18.39 -10.89 -25.64
C GLU A 28 -16.93 -11.21 -25.24
N ALA A 29 -16.05 -11.40 -26.22
CA ALA A 29 -14.64 -11.68 -25.95
C ALA A 29 -13.93 -10.52 -25.23
N SER A 30 -14.20 -9.27 -25.63
CA SER A 30 -13.66 -8.08 -24.94
C SER A 30 -14.16 -7.95 -23.51
N VAL A 31 -15.45 -8.25 -23.26
CA VAL A 31 -16.03 -8.22 -21.92
C VAL A 31 -15.38 -9.25 -20.99
N LEU A 32 -15.22 -10.49 -21.47
CA LEU A 32 -14.57 -11.55 -20.68
C LEU A 32 -13.09 -11.25 -20.41
N ALA A 33 -12.39 -10.70 -21.39
CA ALA A 33 -10.98 -10.32 -21.22
C ALA A 33 -10.83 -9.15 -20.24
N GLU A 34 -11.75 -8.19 -20.25
CA GLU A 34 -11.80 -7.10 -19.28
C GLU A 34 -12.05 -7.62 -17.86
N GLU A 35 -13.00 -8.54 -17.69
CA GLU A 35 -13.31 -9.14 -16.38
C GLU A 35 -12.10 -9.91 -15.82
N ALA A 36 -11.42 -10.70 -16.66
CA ALA A 36 -10.20 -11.41 -16.27
C ALA A 36 -9.06 -10.43 -15.91
N TYR A 37 -8.92 -9.33 -16.64
CA TYR A 37 -7.96 -8.27 -16.37
C TYR A 37 -8.24 -7.59 -15.03
N ARG A 38 -9.49 -7.19 -14.76
CA ARG A 38 -9.88 -6.61 -13.47
C ARG A 38 -9.65 -7.57 -12.31
N GLY A 39 -10.07 -8.83 -12.45
CA GLY A 39 -9.85 -9.86 -11.43
C GLY A 39 -8.38 -10.10 -11.14
N ALA A 40 -7.52 -10.10 -12.17
CA ALA A 40 -6.07 -10.18 -11.97
C ALA A 40 -5.50 -8.92 -11.29
N GLY A 41 -6.10 -7.74 -11.52
CA GLY A 41 -5.75 -6.49 -10.85
C GLY A 41 -6.02 -6.53 -9.35
N ASP A 42 -7.19 -7.04 -8.96
CA ASP A 42 -7.57 -7.19 -7.55
C ASP A 42 -6.63 -8.16 -6.82
N VAL A 43 -6.30 -9.29 -7.45
CA VAL A 43 -5.31 -10.24 -6.91
C VAL A 43 -3.94 -9.57 -6.80
N LEU A 44 -3.49 -8.83 -7.81
CA LEU A 44 -2.20 -8.16 -7.82
C LEU A 44 -2.05 -7.17 -6.66
N VAL A 45 -3.03 -6.30 -6.43
CA VAL A 45 -2.93 -5.25 -5.40
C VAL A 45 -3.04 -5.82 -3.97
N THR A 46 -3.71 -6.97 -3.80
CA THR A 46 -3.89 -7.63 -2.50
C THR A 46 -2.79 -8.66 -2.17
N THR A 47 -2.05 -9.15 -3.17
CA THR A 47 -1.00 -10.16 -2.95
C THR A 47 0.17 -9.57 -2.15
N ALA A 48 0.54 -10.24 -1.06
CA ALA A 48 1.68 -9.85 -0.24
C ALA A 48 3.01 -10.05 -0.97
N CYS A 49 3.95 -9.12 -0.77
CA CYS A 49 5.34 -9.31 -1.19
C CYS A 49 6.06 -10.06 -0.06
N THR A 50 6.65 -11.21 -0.35
CA THR A 50 7.41 -11.98 0.65
C THR A 50 8.92 -11.71 0.58
N THR A 51 9.36 -10.96 -0.43
CA THR A 51 10.76 -10.58 -0.64
C THR A 51 10.90 -9.11 -1.05
N ALA A 52 12.06 -8.51 -0.75
CA ALA A 52 12.38 -7.15 -1.20
C ALA A 52 12.42 -7.03 -2.74
N ASN A 53 12.90 -8.07 -3.43
CA ASN A 53 12.90 -8.10 -4.90
C ASN A 53 11.47 -8.11 -5.46
N GLY A 54 10.56 -8.90 -4.87
CA GLY A 54 9.14 -8.88 -5.24
C GLY A 54 8.49 -7.53 -5.02
N ALA A 55 8.80 -6.85 -3.91
CA ALA A 55 8.32 -5.50 -3.62
C ALA A 55 8.79 -4.47 -4.66
N LEU A 56 10.07 -4.50 -5.06
CA LEU A 56 10.59 -3.62 -6.12
C LEU A 56 9.95 -3.90 -7.48
N LYS A 57 9.76 -5.18 -7.81
CA LYS A 57 9.09 -5.57 -9.07
C LYS A 57 7.63 -5.14 -9.11
N LEU A 58 6.92 -5.25 -7.98
CA LEU A 58 5.56 -4.73 -7.86
C LEU A 58 5.53 -3.21 -8.03
N LEU A 59 6.44 -2.47 -7.40
CA LEU A 59 6.53 -1.01 -7.54
C LEU A 59 6.74 -0.58 -8.99
N GLU A 60 7.67 -1.23 -9.70
CA GLU A 60 7.93 -0.99 -11.12
C GLU A 60 6.67 -1.23 -11.97
N HIS A 61 6.01 -2.37 -11.75
CA HIS A 61 4.82 -2.77 -12.51
C HIS A 61 3.62 -1.85 -12.25
N LEU A 62 3.33 -1.50 -11.00
CA LEU A 62 2.22 -0.61 -10.67
C LEU A 62 2.44 0.81 -11.20
N ARG A 63 3.68 1.33 -11.19
CA ARG A 63 3.99 2.63 -11.79
C ARG A 63 3.75 2.64 -13.30
N TRP A 64 4.14 1.57 -13.99
CA TRP A 64 3.83 1.41 -15.41
C TRP A 64 2.31 1.40 -15.62
N TRP A 65 1.59 0.54 -14.91
CA TRP A 65 0.15 0.37 -15.08
C TRP A 65 -0.64 1.65 -14.80
N LEU A 66 -0.35 2.34 -13.69
CA LEU A 66 -0.99 3.61 -13.35
C LEU A 66 -0.77 4.69 -14.42
N ALA A 67 0.39 4.69 -15.09
CA ALA A 67 0.71 5.63 -16.15
C ALA A 67 -0.04 5.31 -17.45
N GLU A 68 -0.11 4.04 -17.85
CA GLU A 68 -0.86 3.60 -19.05
C GLU A 68 -2.37 3.82 -18.88
N GLU A 69 -2.90 3.52 -17.70
CA GLU A 69 -4.35 3.50 -17.44
C GLU A 69 -4.88 4.82 -16.84
N ALA A 70 -4.05 5.88 -16.79
CA ALA A 70 -4.43 7.15 -16.19
C ALA A 70 -5.70 7.77 -16.79
N ALA A 71 -5.91 7.60 -18.10
CA ALA A 71 -7.10 8.09 -18.79
C ALA A 71 -8.39 7.35 -18.39
N PHE A 72 -8.27 6.17 -17.80
CA PHE A 72 -9.37 5.27 -17.43
C PHE A 72 -9.46 5.07 -15.91
N ALA A 73 -8.79 5.91 -15.12
CA ALA A 73 -8.67 5.75 -13.67
C ALA A 73 -10.01 5.63 -12.93
N GLU A 74 -11.06 6.30 -13.40
CA GLU A 74 -12.40 6.22 -12.82
C GLU A 74 -13.05 4.85 -13.07
N ALA A 75 -12.88 4.28 -14.26
CA ALA A 75 -13.44 2.98 -14.63
C ALA A 75 -12.77 1.80 -13.91
N HIS A 76 -11.52 1.99 -13.47
CA HIS A 76 -10.73 0.99 -12.73
C HIS A 76 -10.85 1.09 -11.20
N GLN A 77 -11.75 1.93 -10.68
CA GLN A 77 -11.99 1.94 -9.23
C GLN A 77 -12.72 0.64 -8.80
N PRO A 78 -12.39 0.08 -7.62
CA PRO A 78 -11.47 0.61 -6.59
C PRO A 78 -9.99 0.25 -6.79
N THR A 79 -9.68 -0.66 -7.72
CA THR A 79 -8.34 -1.24 -7.94
C THR A 79 -7.28 -0.17 -8.23
N TYR A 80 -7.63 0.87 -9.01
CA TYR A 80 -6.72 1.98 -9.31
C TYR A 80 -6.31 2.76 -8.05
N GLY A 81 -7.26 3.04 -7.16
CA GLY A 81 -6.98 3.66 -5.86
C GLY A 81 -6.07 2.79 -4.99
N ALA A 82 -6.35 1.49 -4.92
CA ALA A 82 -5.51 0.55 -4.17
C ALA A 82 -4.07 0.48 -4.71
N ALA A 83 -3.89 0.50 -6.04
CA ALA A 83 -2.58 0.55 -6.67
C ALA A 83 -1.81 1.83 -6.34
N GLN A 84 -2.47 3.00 -6.29
CA GLN A 84 -1.84 4.26 -5.88
C GLN A 84 -1.31 4.19 -4.45
N VAL A 85 -2.11 3.67 -3.51
CA VAL A 85 -1.71 3.45 -2.12
C VAL A 85 -0.48 2.53 -2.06
N ARG A 86 -0.54 1.38 -2.75
CA ARG A 86 0.58 0.44 -2.80
C ARG A 86 1.87 1.05 -3.36
N VAL A 87 1.77 1.89 -4.41
CA VAL A 87 2.94 2.61 -4.95
C VAL A 87 3.52 3.58 -3.92
N ALA A 88 2.68 4.28 -3.16
CA ALA A 88 3.14 5.18 -2.10
C ALA A 88 3.89 4.40 -1.02
N ASP A 89 3.31 3.32 -0.49
CA ASP A 89 3.90 2.48 0.55
C ASP A 89 5.25 1.88 0.10
N LEU A 90 5.27 1.29 -1.10
CA LEU A 90 6.47 0.69 -1.67
C LEU A 90 7.54 1.74 -1.97
N SER A 91 7.16 2.97 -2.35
CA SER A 91 8.10 4.07 -2.57
C SER A 91 8.75 4.52 -1.27
N VAL A 92 8.00 4.57 -0.17
CA VAL A 92 8.54 4.86 1.17
C VAL A 92 9.52 3.77 1.60
N LEU A 93 9.16 2.50 1.39
CA LEU A 93 10.04 1.36 1.72
C LEU A 93 11.32 1.32 0.88
N ALA A 94 11.23 1.70 -0.41
CA ALA A 94 12.36 1.75 -1.32
C ALA A 94 13.25 2.98 -1.11
N CYS A 95 12.75 4.05 -0.49
CA CYS A 95 13.56 5.21 -0.18
C CYS A 95 14.52 4.89 0.96
N THR A 96 15.81 4.82 0.66
CA THR A 96 16.91 4.76 1.64
C THR A 96 17.04 6.03 2.49
N CYS A 97 16.16 7.01 2.27
CA CYS A 97 16.13 8.28 2.96
C CYS A 97 15.51 8.24 4.36
N TRP A 98 15.08 7.06 4.84
CA TRP A 98 14.70 6.93 6.25
C TRP A 98 15.92 7.20 7.13
N PRO A 99 15.85 8.11 8.12
CA PRO A 99 17.01 8.44 8.93
C PRO A 99 17.58 7.17 9.58
N VAL A 100 18.76 6.77 9.12
CA VAL A 100 19.54 5.69 9.72
C VAL A 100 20.08 6.24 11.03
N ALA A 101 19.51 5.70 12.12
CA ALA A 101 19.80 6.01 13.52
C ALA A 101 19.32 7.40 13.99
N ALA A 102 18.12 7.42 14.59
CA ALA A 102 17.85 8.41 15.63
C ALA A 102 18.88 8.23 16.76
N VAL A 103 19.49 9.32 17.22
CA VAL A 103 20.38 9.31 18.39
C VAL A 103 19.51 9.24 19.64
N GLY A 104 19.00 8.05 19.97
CA GLY A 104 18.17 7.82 21.16
C GLY A 104 17.10 6.75 20.97
N PRO A 105 16.44 6.33 22.06
CA PRO A 105 15.27 5.45 21.99
C PRO A 105 14.13 6.15 21.23
N ASP A 106 13.41 5.40 20.40
CA ASP A 106 12.28 5.94 19.63
C ASP A 106 11.16 6.38 20.59
N PRO A 107 10.71 7.64 20.55
CA PRO A 107 9.67 8.15 21.45
C PRO A 107 8.33 7.44 21.29
N ILE A 108 8.09 6.71 20.20
CA ILE A 108 6.81 6.01 20.00
C ILE A 108 6.62 4.83 20.96
N PHE A 109 7.67 4.12 21.35
CA PHE A 109 7.54 2.98 22.26
C PHE A 109 6.97 3.36 23.64
N PRO A 110 7.49 4.37 24.36
CA PRO A 110 6.89 4.78 25.62
C PRO A 110 5.47 5.35 25.44
N ALA A 111 5.16 5.96 24.30
CA ALA A 111 3.82 6.45 24.00
C ALA A 111 2.81 5.28 23.85
N ILE A 112 3.17 4.25 23.08
CA ILE A 112 2.37 3.01 22.93
C ILE A 112 2.14 2.36 24.29
N ALA A 113 3.20 2.16 25.08
CA ALA A 113 3.09 1.54 26.41
C ALA A 113 2.19 2.33 27.36
N THR A 114 2.17 3.66 27.26
CA THR A 114 1.29 4.54 28.04
C THR A 114 -0.18 4.36 27.63
N ALA A 115 -0.46 4.31 26.32
CA ALA A 115 -1.81 4.05 25.82
C ALA A 115 -2.31 2.67 26.23
N GLU A 116 -1.51 1.62 26.05
CA GLU A 116 -1.86 0.24 26.47
C GLU A 116 -2.14 0.14 27.97
N THR A 117 -1.34 0.82 28.80
CA THR A 117 -1.54 0.83 30.26
C THR A 117 -2.84 1.54 30.65
N ALA A 118 -3.14 2.67 30.00
CA ALA A 118 -4.34 3.44 30.28
C ALA A 118 -5.61 2.68 29.85
N GLU A 119 -5.57 2.02 28.69
CA GLU A 119 -6.69 1.21 28.20
C GLU A 119 -6.92 -0.03 29.08
N ALA A 120 -5.85 -0.72 29.48
CA ALA A 120 -5.96 -1.84 30.42
C ALA A 120 -6.58 -1.40 31.77
N ALA A 121 -6.23 -0.22 32.27
CA ALA A 121 -6.81 0.35 33.49
C ALA A 121 -8.30 0.69 33.31
N HIS A 122 -8.69 1.20 32.13
CA HIS A 122 -10.07 1.48 31.79
C HIS A 122 -10.89 0.19 31.70
N SER A 123 -10.43 -0.81 30.95
CA SER A 123 -11.05 -2.15 30.89
C SER A 123 -11.21 -2.79 32.27
N ALA A 124 -10.19 -2.71 33.12
CA ALA A 124 -10.26 -3.20 34.49
C ALA A 124 -11.27 -2.42 35.37
N ALA A 125 -11.45 -1.12 35.12
CA ALA A 125 -12.44 -0.33 35.83
C ALA A 125 -13.88 -0.69 35.43
N LEU A 126 -14.09 -1.17 34.20
CA LEU A 126 -15.39 -1.59 33.66
C LEU A 126 -15.79 -3.03 34.04
N SER A 127 -14.82 -3.94 34.19
CA SER A 127 -15.10 -5.38 34.37
C SER A 127 -16.03 -5.73 35.54
N ASP A 128 -16.03 -4.93 36.61
CA ASP A 128 -16.86 -5.13 37.81
C ASP A 128 -17.69 -3.87 38.15
N LEU A 129 -17.95 -3.02 37.16
CA LEU A 129 -18.62 -1.74 37.39
C LEU A 129 -20.07 -1.94 37.82
N ASP A 130 -20.38 -1.50 39.04
CA ASP A 130 -21.75 -1.25 39.49
C ASP A 130 -22.15 0.18 39.12
N GLU A 131 -22.99 0.33 38.09
CA GLU A 131 -23.46 1.64 37.61
C GLU A 131 -24.26 2.41 38.66
N SER A 132 -24.82 1.74 39.67
CA SER A 132 -25.51 2.39 40.78
C SER A 132 -24.57 2.94 41.86
N ASN A 133 -23.27 2.65 41.75
CA ASN A 133 -22.24 3.08 42.68
C ASN A 133 -21.45 4.28 42.14
N ASP A 134 -21.78 5.48 42.62
CA ASP A 134 -21.16 6.75 42.23
C ASP A 134 -19.62 6.79 42.36
N VAL A 135 -19.03 6.02 43.28
CA VAL A 135 -17.57 5.96 43.43
C VAL A 135 -16.96 5.15 42.30
N GLN A 136 -17.57 4.02 41.93
CA GLN A 136 -17.08 3.19 40.83
C GLN A 136 -17.28 3.90 39.48
N MET A 137 -18.43 4.55 39.27
CA MET A 137 -18.69 5.37 38.09
C MET A 137 -17.65 6.47 37.91
N ARG A 138 -17.31 7.21 38.98
CA ARG A 138 -16.26 8.24 38.92
C ARG A 138 -14.89 7.66 38.59
N ARG A 139 -14.55 6.47 39.11
CA ARG A 139 -13.30 5.78 38.80
C ARG A 139 -13.25 5.35 37.33
N ALA A 140 -14.34 4.78 36.82
CA ALA A 140 -14.45 4.37 35.41
C ALA A 140 -14.31 5.58 34.47
N ASN A 141 -15.02 6.67 34.75
CA ASN A 141 -14.92 7.91 33.97
C ASN A 141 -13.49 8.48 33.98
N ALA A 142 -12.84 8.52 35.15
CA ALA A 142 -11.46 9.00 35.23
C ALA A 142 -10.47 8.11 34.45
N ALA A 143 -10.72 6.79 34.41
CA ALA A 143 -9.92 5.87 33.62
C ALA A 143 -10.17 6.04 32.10
N ALA A 144 -11.43 6.30 31.71
CA ALA A 144 -11.78 6.62 30.32
C ALA A 144 -11.14 7.93 29.84
N ASP A 145 -11.16 8.97 30.68
CA ASP A 145 -10.50 10.25 30.40
C ASP A 145 -8.98 10.07 30.24
N ALA A 146 -8.37 9.25 31.10
CA ALA A 146 -6.94 8.93 31.03
C ALA A 146 -6.57 8.13 29.78
N SER A 147 -7.39 7.15 29.39
CA SER A 147 -7.20 6.41 28.12
C SER A 147 -7.30 7.35 26.93
N SER A 148 -8.35 8.18 26.86
CA SER A 148 -8.54 9.16 25.78
C SER A 148 -7.35 10.12 25.65
N ALA A 149 -6.87 10.66 26.78
CA ALA A 149 -5.71 11.54 26.79
C ALA A 149 -4.41 10.83 26.35
N ALA A 150 -4.23 9.56 26.70
CA ALA A 150 -3.06 8.77 26.29
C ALA A 150 -3.09 8.47 24.78
N PHE A 151 -4.25 8.16 24.21
CA PHE A 151 -4.43 8.00 22.77
C PHE A 151 -4.18 9.31 22.01
N GLU A 152 -4.74 10.43 22.49
CA GLU A 152 -4.48 11.75 21.89
C GLU A 152 -2.97 12.06 21.88
N ALA A 153 -2.29 11.83 23.01
CA ALA A 153 -0.85 11.99 23.11
C ALA A 153 -0.08 11.06 22.15
N LEU A 154 -0.48 9.79 22.01
CA LEU A 154 0.12 8.85 21.07
C LEU A 154 0.02 9.33 19.62
N THR A 155 -1.13 9.87 19.21
CA THR A 155 -1.32 10.38 17.83
C THR A 155 -0.45 11.60 17.50
N ALA A 156 0.05 12.31 18.52
CA ALA A 156 0.98 13.42 18.37
C ALA A 156 2.45 12.98 18.26
N VAL A 157 2.78 11.72 18.54
CA VAL A 157 4.14 11.20 18.50
C VAL A 157 4.44 10.61 17.13
N THR A 158 5.51 11.11 16.50
CA THR A 158 6.01 10.55 15.23
C THR A 158 7.14 9.55 15.51
N PRO A 159 7.07 8.31 14.98
CA PRO A 159 8.18 7.37 15.05
C PRO A 159 9.44 7.94 14.40
N THR A 160 10.58 7.74 15.03
CA THR A 160 11.88 8.23 14.53
C THR A 160 12.76 7.12 13.95
N THR A 161 12.34 5.87 14.14
CA THR A 161 13.01 4.66 13.67
C THR A 161 12.03 3.79 12.90
N ARG A 162 12.57 2.90 12.05
CA ARG A 162 11.78 1.90 11.34
C ARG A 162 11.06 0.95 12.32
N ALA A 163 11.76 0.50 13.37
CA ALA A 163 11.17 -0.36 14.40
C ALA A 163 9.99 0.33 15.12
N GLY A 164 10.09 1.64 15.39
CA GLY A 164 9.00 2.39 15.97
C GLY A 164 7.79 2.55 15.03
N LEU A 165 8.03 2.76 13.74
CA LEU A 165 6.94 2.79 12.75
C LEU A 165 6.21 1.44 12.70
N PHE A 166 6.95 0.34 12.78
CA PHE A 166 6.38 -1.01 12.78
C PHE A 166 5.52 -1.23 14.03
N ALA A 167 6.04 -0.87 15.20
CA ALA A 167 5.30 -0.95 16.45
C ALA A 167 4.00 -0.14 16.42
N LEU A 168 4.03 1.07 15.83
CA LEU A 168 2.83 1.90 15.69
C LEU A 168 1.80 1.29 14.74
N ALA A 169 2.24 0.75 13.60
CA ALA A 169 1.35 0.09 12.64
C ALA A 169 0.69 -1.15 13.27
N GLU A 170 1.45 -1.96 14.01
CA GLU A 170 0.93 -3.13 14.74
C GLU A 170 -0.07 -2.73 15.82
N PHE A 171 0.23 -1.66 16.57
CA PHE A 171 -0.68 -1.11 17.57
C PHE A 171 -2.02 -0.74 16.93
N TYR A 172 -2.03 0.11 15.91
CA TYR A 172 -3.28 0.53 15.25
C TYR A 172 -4.02 -0.62 14.57
N ALA A 173 -3.30 -1.58 14.00
CA ALA A 173 -3.89 -2.78 13.42
C ALA A 173 -4.66 -3.60 14.47
N ARG A 174 -4.12 -3.74 15.68
CA ARG A 174 -4.80 -4.43 16.79
C ARG A 174 -6.01 -3.65 17.30
N GLU A 175 -5.85 -2.35 17.55
CA GLU A 175 -6.96 -1.50 18.01
C GLU A 175 -8.14 -1.52 17.02
N SER A 176 -7.84 -1.49 15.72
CA SER A 176 -8.88 -1.54 14.69
C SER A 176 -9.68 -2.86 14.69
N GLU A 177 -9.06 -3.97 15.06
CA GLU A 177 -9.73 -5.27 15.14
C GLU A 177 -10.67 -5.33 16.36
N GLU A 178 -10.28 -4.68 17.46
CA GLU A 178 -11.05 -4.65 18.71
C GLU A 178 -12.28 -3.74 18.60
N PHE A 179 -12.13 -2.54 18.03
CA PHE A 179 -13.20 -1.55 17.97
C PHE A 179 -14.07 -1.65 16.71
N GLU A 180 -13.49 -2.08 15.58
CA GLU A 180 -14.20 -2.16 14.30
C GLU A 180 -13.84 -3.43 13.51
N PRO A 181 -14.19 -4.64 14.00
CA PRO A 181 -13.77 -5.93 13.44
C PRO A 181 -14.17 -6.20 11.97
N MET A 182 -14.91 -5.29 11.34
CA MET A 182 -15.40 -5.40 9.96
C MET A 182 -15.10 -4.16 9.10
N CYS A 183 -14.35 -3.17 9.61
CA CYS A 183 -13.97 -2.01 8.80
C CYS A 183 -12.79 -2.34 7.88
N MET A 184 -12.84 -1.81 6.65
CA MET A 184 -11.72 -1.93 5.71
C MET A 184 -10.44 -1.25 6.23
N GLY A 185 -10.59 -0.23 7.09
CA GLY A 185 -9.47 0.52 7.68
C GLY A 185 -8.52 -0.35 8.49
N GLY A 186 -9.06 -1.26 9.30
CA GLY A 186 -8.25 -2.17 10.12
C GLY A 186 -7.48 -3.20 9.30
N GLN A 187 -8.11 -3.72 8.24
CA GLN A 187 -7.45 -4.65 7.31
C GLN A 187 -6.31 -3.97 6.54
N TYR A 188 -6.44 -2.69 6.17
CA TYR A 188 -5.37 -1.93 5.54
C TYR A 188 -4.19 -1.68 6.49
N LEU A 189 -4.46 -1.39 7.77
CA LEU A 189 -3.42 -1.22 8.79
C LEU A 189 -2.70 -2.54 9.10
N GLN A 190 -3.42 -3.66 9.16
CA GLN A 190 -2.83 -5.00 9.27
C GLN A 190 -1.94 -5.32 8.06
N HIS A 191 -2.41 -5.00 6.84
CA HIS A 191 -1.60 -5.17 5.63
C HIS A 191 -0.32 -4.32 5.69
N LEU A 192 -0.43 -3.06 6.12
CA LEU A 192 0.71 -2.16 6.29
C LEU A 192 1.70 -2.73 7.31
N ALA A 193 1.24 -3.17 8.48
CA ALA A 193 2.09 -3.79 9.50
C ALA A 193 2.81 -5.05 8.99
N ALA A 194 2.10 -5.91 8.25
CA ALA A 194 2.68 -7.11 7.65
C ALA A 194 3.73 -6.78 6.57
N ALA A 195 3.44 -5.80 5.70
CA ALA A 195 4.35 -5.36 4.65
C ALA A 195 5.63 -4.74 5.24
N LEU A 196 5.48 -4.02 6.35
CA LEU A 196 6.57 -3.43 7.10
C LEU A 196 7.52 -4.49 7.69
N ARG A 197 6.99 -5.57 8.30
CA ARG A 197 7.81 -6.68 8.88
C ARG A 197 8.76 -7.37 7.88
N VAL A 198 8.38 -7.47 6.60
CA VAL A 198 9.21 -8.13 5.57
C VAL A 198 10.47 -7.29 5.22
N GLY A 199 10.46 -5.99 5.55
CA GLY A 199 11.55 -5.05 5.27
C GLY A 199 12.79 -5.15 6.17
N ASP A 200 12.82 -6.05 7.15
CA ASP A 200 13.93 -6.19 8.12
C ASP A 200 15.15 -6.96 7.61
N SER A 201 15.17 -7.39 6.35
CA SER A 201 16.41 -7.87 5.73
C SER A 201 17.37 -6.68 5.52
N ALA A 202 18.35 -6.57 6.42
CA ALA A 202 19.45 -5.59 6.43
C ALA A 202 20.42 -5.70 5.22
N ALA A 203 19.96 -6.17 4.07
CA ALA A 203 20.73 -6.08 2.83
C ALA A 203 20.57 -4.66 2.26
N PRO A 204 21.66 -3.91 2.04
CA PRO A 204 21.56 -2.65 1.32
C PRO A 204 20.96 -2.88 -0.07
N ILE A 205 19.85 -2.20 -0.36
CA ILE A 205 19.14 -2.25 -1.65
C ILE A 205 20.03 -1.73 -2.81
N SER A 206 21.14 -1.05 -2.50
CA SER A 206 21.96 -0.32 -3.46
C SER A 206 23.01 -1.13 -4.25
N ASP A 207 23.28 -2.40 -3.94
CA ASP A 207 24.42 -3.11 -4.58
C ASP A 207 24.04 -3.97 -5.80
N LEU A 208 22.82 -3.86 -6.32
CA LEU A 208 22.42 -4.54 -7.56
C LEU A 208 21.91 -3.54 -8.60
N LEU A 209 22.82 -2.72 -9.11
CA LEU A 209 22.68 -2.17 -10.46
C LEU A 209 23.06 -3.28 -11.45
N PRO A 210 22.12 -3.93 -12.16
CA PRO A 210 22.49 -4.69 -13.34
C PRO A 210 23.06 -3.72 -14.36
N SER A 211 24.29 -4.00 -14.81
CA SER A 211 24.92 -3.31 -15.93
C SER A 211 23.95 -3.33 -17.12
N LYS A 212 23.58 -2.13 -17.56
CA LYS A 212 22.75 -1.88 -18.74
C LYS A 212 23.34 -2.64 -19.95
N PRO A 213 22.70 -3.69 -20.49
CA PRO A 213 23.10 -4.18 -21.81
C PRO A 213 22.74 -3.09 -22.82
N ALA A 214 23.69 -2.77 -23.70
CA ALA A 214 23.46 -1.84 -24.81
C ALA A 214 22.30 -2.36 -25.67
N SER A 215 21.15 -1.68 -25.59
CA SER A 215 20.01 -1.97 -26.46
C SER A 215 20.33 -1.46 -27.87
N ASN A 216 20.71 -2.39 -28.75
CA ASN A 216 20.80 -2.19 -30.19
C ASN A 216 19.46 -2.49 -30.88
N GLN A 217 18.32 -2.18 -30.24
CA GLN A 217 17.02 -2.29 -30.91
C GLN A 217 16.72 -1.01 -31.67
N ARG A 218 16.75 -1.10 -33.00
CA ARG A 218 16.13 -0.09 -33.88
C ARG A 218 14.62 -0.13 -33.64
N LEU A 219 14.08 0.92 -33.03
CA LEU A 219 12.64 1.14 -32.96
C LEU A 219 12.10 1.35 -34.38
N ALA A 220 11.28 0.41 -34.85
CA ALA A 220 10.47 0.60 -36.05
C ALA A 220 9.18 1.33 -35.65
N CYS A 221 8.98 2.54 -36.18
CA CYS A 221 7.73 3.27 -36.04
C CYS A 221 6.64 2.56 -36.89
N LEU A 222 5.66 1.95 -36.23
CA LEU A 222 4.54 1.25 -36.88
C LEU A 222 3.31 2.15 -37.14
N ILE A 223 3.43 3.47 -36.93
CA ILE A 223 2.37 4.42 -37.26
C ILE A 223 2.70 5.08 -38.61
N PRO A 224 1.95 4.80 -39.69
CA PRO A 224 2.04 5.56 -40.92
C PRO A 224 1.66 7.01 -40.63
N ARG A 225 2.60 7.95 -40.81
CA ARG A 225 2.25 9.37 -40.85
C ARG A 225 1.46 9.61 -42.13
N THR A 226 0.14 9.69 -42.01
CA THR A 226 -0.72 10.22 -43.07
C THR A 226 -0.25 11.62 -43.42
N VAL A 227 0.23 11.78 -44.65
CA VAL A 227 0.59 13.07 -45.23
C VAL A 227 -0.71 13.83 -45.46
N ALA A 228 -0.98 14.84 -44.63
CA ALA A 228 -1.98 15.84 -44.95
C ALA A 228 -1.47 16.68 -46.13
N GLN A 229 -1.77 16.25 -47.36
CA GLN A 229 -1.68 17.09 -48.55
C GLN A 229 -2.76 18.17 -48.46
N ALA A 230 -2.39 19.35 -47.97
CA ALA A 230 -3.18 20.55 -48.19
C ALA A 230 -3.03 20.96 -49.67
N PHE A 231 -4.10 20.73 -50.44
CA PHE A 231 -4.30 21.37 -51.74
C PHE A 231 -4.42 22.88 -51.54
N ILE A 232 -3.38 23.64 -51.89
CA ILE A 232 -3.54 25.06 -52.19
C ILE A 232 -3.94 25.15 -53.66
N SER A 233 -5.24 25.29 -53.89
CA SER A 233 -5.82 25.61 -55.18
C SER A 233 -5.60 27.08 -55.49
N THR A 234 -4.89 27.35 -56.58
CA THR A 234 -4.74 28.67 -57.21
C THR A 234 -6.00 29.08 -57.97
N ARG A 235 -6.58 30.24 -57.61
CA ARG A 235 -7.47 31.08 -58.44
C ARG A 235 -7.64 32.44 -57.71
N ALA A 236 -7.65 33.62 -58.30
CA ALA A 236 -7.31 34.18 -59.61
C ALA A 236 -7.42 35.71 -59.47
N GLN A 237 -6.56 36.48 -60.14
CA GLN A 237 -6.85 37.64 -61.01
C GLN A 237 -5.56 38.42 -61.29
#